data_AF-A0A2V6M7U3-F1
#
_entry.id   AF-A0A2V6M7U3-F1
#
_cell.length_a   1.000
_cell.length_b   1.000
_cell.length_c   1.000
_cell.angle_alpha   90.00
_cell.angle_beta   90.00
_cell.angle_gamma   90.00
#
_symmetry.space_group_name_H-M   'P 1'
#
loop_
_entity.id
_entity.type
_entity.pdbx_description
1 polymer ?
#
loop_
_entity_poly.entity_id
_entity_poly.type
_entity_poly.pdbx_seq_one_letter_code
_entity_poly.pdbx_strand_id
1 'polypeptide(L)'
;MDAELFCPACRIPLTEIRTGNGIIWRCEKCDGRAVGLQLLRRTFTPESINPLWLHAIHNEWSSARPCPSCGNAMIEVALASSSGIRVEVCRICEFVWFDSGETQTLQARPLPKPKPQVVLPQKAREAIALAKVQQLAEQARGPDFDSAPPDEWWKSMAAFLGMPVEFDAPAQERRPVVTWFLAAVIITASVHAFFHLQEAVQLFGLIPAQPLRLHGLTFVTSFFLHAGVIHLVGNMYFLLVFGDDVENFLGALRYIALIAIAAFVGDLVHIASAPNSTIPCIGASGGIAGVITFYALAFPQAKIGFLWRYFYYFRWIRLPAWFVFVLWIFFQIIGAYEQKIGISSVSSFAHLGGAGVGLVTWFLTRKTIPLVQA
;
A
#
# COMPACT_ATOMS: atom_id res chain seq x y z
N MET A 1 45.84 -0.98 -0.49
CA MET A 1 47.14 -1.66 -0.33
C MET A 1 46.99 -2.98 -1.05
N ASP A 2 47.47 -3.05 -2.28
CA ASP A 2 47.42 -4.30 -3.04
C ASP A 2 48.41 -5.26 -2.37
N ALA A 3 47.89 -6.33 -1.77
CA ALA A 3 48.73 -7.31 -1.11
C ALA A 3 49.54 -8.04 -2.18
N GLU A 4 50.87 -7.84 -2.19
CA GLU A 4 51.76 -8.57 -3.07
C GLU A 4 51.73 -10.07 -2.70
N LEU A 5 51.30 -10.90 -3.67
CA LEU A 5 51.26 -12.35 -3.51
C LEU A 5 52.61 -12.94 -3.90
N PHE A 6 53.11 -13.90 -3.12
CA PHE A 6 54.41 -14.55 -3.36
C PHE A 6 54.26 -15.98 -3.84
N CYS A 7 55.13 -16.39 -4.76
CA CYS A 7 55.21 -17.77 -5.22
C CYS A 7 55.65 -18.70 -4.06
N PRO A 8 54.92 -19.78 -3.75
CA PRO A 8 55.21 -20.64 -2.62
C PRO A 8 56.47 -21.51 -2.84
N ALA A 9 56.88 -21.71 -4.10
CA ALA A 9 58.09 -22.45 -4.45
C ALA A 9 59.31 -21.53 -4.60
N CYS A 10 59.16 -20.39 -5.27
CA CYS A 10 60.28 -19.51 -5.64
C CYS A 10 60.49 -18.32 -4.70
N ARG A 11 59.49 -18.00 -3.84
CA ARG A 11 59.46 -16.81 -2.96
C ARG A 11 59.71 -15.47 -3.66
N ILE A 12 59.31 -15.37 -4.93
CA ILE A 12 59.30 -14.12 -5.70
C ILE A 12 57.84 -13.62 -5.85
N PRO A 13 57.63 -12.31 -6.07
CA PRO A 13 56.29 -11.78 -6.30
C PRO A 13 55.66 -12.40 -7.55
N LEU A 14 54.34 -12.60 -7.51
CA LEU A 14 53.55 -13.13 -8.63
C LEU A 14 53.03 -11.99 -9.51
N THR A 15 53.09 -12.20 -10.82
CA THR A 15 52.58 -11.26 -11.82
C THR A 15 51.08 -11.49 -12.04
N GLU A 16 50.27 -10.43 -11.94
CA GLU A 16 48.84 -10.47 -12.21
C GLU A 16 48.56 -10.57 -13.72
N ILE A 17 47.73 -11.53 -14.12
CA ILE A 17 47.26 -11.74 -15.48
C ILE A 17 45.74 -11.65 -15.49
N ARG A 18 45.21 -10.63 -16.17
CA ARG A 18 43.76 -10.47 -16.35
C ARG A 18 43.27 -11.27 -17.55
N THR A 19 42.36 -12.19 -17.31
CA THR A 19 41.66 -12.97 -18.33
C THR A 19 40.22 -12.47 -18.47
N GLY A 20 39.54 -12.78 -19.57
CA GLY A 20 38.13 -12.41 -19.77
C GLY A 20 37.17 -12.95 -18.70
N ASN A 21 37.59 -13.96 -17.94
CA ASN A 21 36.79 -14.57 -16.88
C ASN A 21 37.19 -14.13 -15.46
N GLY A 22 38.33 -13.46 -15.28
CA GLY A 22 38.85 -13.04 -13.96
C GLY A 22 40.38 -12.92 -13.91
N ILE A 23 40.92 -12.86 -12.69
CA ILE A 23 42.35 -12.62 -12.43
C ILE A 23 43.07 -13.93 -12.08
N ILE A 24 44.24 -14.15 -12.67
CA ILE A 24 45.16 -15.26 -12.39
C ILE A 24 46.53 -14.68 -12.04
N TRP A 25 47.24 -15.27 -11.08
CA TRP A 25 48.60 -14.85 -10.74
C TRP A 25 49.62 -15.88 -11.20
N ARG A 26 50.74 -15.44 -11.80
CA ARG A 26 51.76 -16.30 -12.41
C ARG A 26 53.14 -16.02 -11.83
N CYS A 27 53.91 -17.07 -11.57
CA CYS A 27 55.33 -16.97 -11.22
C CYS A 27 56.18 -16.93 -12.50
N GLU A 28 57.02 -15.90 -12.66
CA GLU A 28 57.89 -15.77 -13.84
C GLU A 28 59.04 -16.76 -13.87
N LYS A 29 59.41 -17.35 -12.71
CA LYS A 29 60.52 -18.29 -12.59
C LYS A 29 60.11 -19.75 -12.81
N CYS A 30 59.01 -20.20 -12.21
CA CYS A 30 58.57 -21.60 -12.27
C CYS A 30 57.33 -21.83 -13.14
N ASP A 31 56.72 -20.78 -13.69
CA ASP A 31 55.46 -20.83 -14.45
C ASP A 31 54.23 -21.32 -13.66
N GLY A 32 54.35 -21.49 -12.34
CA GLY A 32 53.23 -21.86 -11.48
C GLY A 32 52.17 -20.77 -11.38
N ARG A 33 50.91 -21.17 -11.17
CA ARG A 33 49.75 -20.28 -11.20
C ARG A 33 48.91 -20.37 -9.95
N ALA A 34 48.53 -19.24 -9.39
CA ALA A 34 47.51 -19.15 -8.34
C ALA A 34 46.18 -18.69 -8.96
N VAL A 35 45.11 -19.43 -8.68
CA VAL A 35 43.75 -19.17 -9.19
C VAL A 35 42.74 -19.30 -8.06
N GLY A 36 41.80 -18.37 -7.95
CA GLY A 36 40.68 -18.50 -7.01
C GLY A 36 39.70 -19.59 -7.45
N LEU A 37 39.18 -20.39 -6.51
CA LEU A 37 38.25 -21.49 -6.80
C LEU A 37 36.98 -21.04 -7.55
N GLN A 38 36.48 -19.83 -7.26
CA GLN A 38 35.32 -19.26 -7.97
C GLN A 38 35.59 -19.03 -9.46
N LEU A 39 36.81 -18.63 -9.82
CA LEU A 39 37.22 -18.46 -11.21
C LEU A 39 37.31 -19.81 -11.93
N LEU A 40 37.83 -20.83 -11.24
CA LEU A 40 37.86 -22.20 -11.77
C LEU A 40 36.45 -22.74 -12.03
N ARG A 41 35.50 -22.57 -11.11
CA ARG A 41 34.10 -23.00 -11.27
C ARG A 41 33.37 -22.33 -12.45
N ARG A 42 33.80 -21.13 -12.84
CA ARG A 42 33.24 -20.42 -14.01
C ARG A 42 33.89 -20.87 -15.31
N THR A 43 35.17 -21.21 -15.28
CA THR A 43 36.00 -21.48 -16.47
C THR A 43 35.97 -22.95 -16.88
N PHE A 44 35.90 -23.87 -15.92
CA PHE A 44 35.97 -25.32 -16.15
C PHE A 44 34.67 -26.01 -15.75
N THR A 45 34.50 -27.26 -16.20
CA THR A 45 33.28 -28.03 -15.92
C THR A 45 33.23 -28.49 -14.45
N PRO A 46 32.02 -28.68 -13.87
CA PRO A 46 31.88 -29.15 -12.49
C PRO A 46 32.58 -30.49 -12.23
N GLU A 47 32.62 -31.38 -13.23
CA GLU A 47 33.24 -32.70 -13.14
C GLU A 47 34.76 -32.60 -12.92
N SER A 48 35.41 -31.54 -13.44
CA SER A 48 36.85 -31.30 -13.27
C SER A 48 37.20 -30.54 -11.99
N ILE A 49 36.27 -29.78 -11.40
CA ILE A 49 36.54 -28.88 -10.25
C ILE A 49 35.95 -29.38 -8.94
N ASN A 50 34.79 -30.05 -8.94
CA ASN A 50 34.16 -30.52 -7.70
C ASN A 50 34.99 -31.55 -6.92
N PRO A 51 35.73 -32.49 -7.57
CA PRO A 51 36.62 -33.40 -6.84
C PRO A 51 37.64 -32.65 -5.97
N LEU A 52 38.17 -31.51 -6.43
CA LEU A 52 39.15 -30.72 -5.68
C LEU A 52 38.65 -30.29 -4.31
N TRP A 53 37.43 -29.76 -4.24
CA TRP A 53 36.90 -29.23 -2.99
C TRP A 53 36.45 -30.36 -2.05
N LEU A 54 35.84 -31.42 -2.60
CA LEU A 54 35.43 -32.58 -1.83
C LEU A 54 36.63 -33.28 -1.19
N HIS A 55 37.72 -33.47 -1.94
CA HIS A 55 38.93 -34.12 -1.43
C HIS A 55 39.71 -33.19 -0.48
N ALA A 56 39.71 -31.87 -0.70
CA ALA A 56 40.32 -30.91 0.24
C ALA A 56 39.66 -30.91 1.63
N ILE A 57 38.34 -31.18 1.71
CA ILE A 57 37.60 -31.24 2.97
C ILE A 57 37.88 -32.56 3.72
N HIS A 58 38.07 -33.67 3.00
CA HIS A 58 38.17 -35.01 3.58
C HIS A 58 39.61 -35.53 3.81
N ASN A 59 40.66 -34.94 3.21
CA ASN A 59 42.04 -35.42 3.35
C ASN A 59 42.82 -34.82 4.55
N GLU A 60 43.65 -35.64 5.19
CA GLU A 60 44.54 -35.28 6.32
C GLU A 60 45.98 -34.87 5.91
N TRP A 61 46.29 -34.82 4.60
CA TRP A 61 47.65 -34.57 4.11
C TRP A 61 47.89 -33.09 3.79
N SER A 62 48.62 -32.40 4.66
CA SER A 62 49.07 -31.02 4.43
C SER A 62 50.29 -30.96 3.50
N SER A 63 50.27 -30.10 2.49
CA SER A 63 51.45 -29.72 1.71
C SER A 63 52.36 -28.83 2.56
N ALA A 64 53.68 -28.94 2.35
CA ALA A 64 54.67 -28.07 2.96
C ALA A 64 54.63 -26.62 2.40
N ARG A 65 53.84 -26.36 1.35
CA ARG A 65 53.78 -25.06 0.68
C ARG A 65 52.74 -24.11 1.31
N PRO A 66 53.12 -22.86 1.64
CA PRO A 66 52.19 -21.87 2.20
C PRO A 66 51.32 -21.24 1.11
N CYS A 67 50.09 -20.85 1.44
CA CYS A 67 49.20 -20.15 0.54
C CYS A 67 49.76 -18.76 0.18
N PRO A 68 49.84 -18.39 -1.11
CA PRO A 68 50.31 -17.07 -1.55
C PRO A 68 49.56 -15.88 -0.94
N SER A 69 48.30 -16.07 -0.53
CA SER A 69 47.42 -15.02 -0.03
C SER A 69 47.40 -14.90 1.49
N CYS A 70 47.37 -16.01 2.24
CA CYS A 70 47.26 -15.96 3.70
C CYS A 70 48.41 -16.64 4.45
N GLY A 71 49.38 -17.24 3.75
CA GLY A 71 50.51 -17.94 4.36
C GLY A 71 50.18 -19.29 5.02
N ASN A 72 48.92 -19.68 5.14
CA ASN A 72 48.53 -20.96 5.74
C ASN A 72 48.95 -22.16 4.88
N ALA A 73 49.21 -23.29 5.52
CA ALA A 73 49.51 -24.55 4.82
C ALA A 73 48.38 -24.94 3.87
N MET A 74 48.73 -25.32 2.64
CA MET A 74 47.79 -25.83 1.65
C MET A 74 47.64 -27.35 1.77
N ILE A 75 46.61 -27.91 1.14
CA ILE A 75 46.36 -29.35 1.08
C ILE A 75 46.60 -29.83 -0.34
N GLU A 76 47.36 -30.90 -0.50
CA GLU A 76 47.58 -31.51 -1.82
C GLU A 76 46.39 -32.40 -2.18
N VAL A 77 45.78 -32.15 -3.33
CA VAL A 77 44.54 -32.79 -3.77
C VAL A 77 44.65 -33.25 -5.22
N ALA A 78 44.23 -34.48 -5.49
CA ALA A 78 44.14 -34.99 -6.86
C ALA A 78 42.98 -34.32 -7.62
N LEU A 79 43.28 -33.78 -8.79
CA LEU A 79 42.33 -33.04 -9.65
C LEU A 79 41.25 -33.95 -10.25
N ALA A 80 41.64 -35.15 -10.68
CA ALA A 80 40.75 -36.21 -11.13
C ALA A 80 41.41 -37.57 -10.92
N SER A 81 40.63 -38.59 -10.55
CA SER A 81 41.11 -39.94 -10.18
C SER A 81 41.95 -40.64 -11.25
N SER A 82 41.86 -40.21 -12.51
CA SER A 82 42.57 -40.80 -13.66
C SER A 82 43.72 -39.95 -14.22
N SER A 83 43.94 -38.73 -13.71
CA SER A 83 44.84 -37.75 -14.33
C SER A 83 46.25 -37.68 -13.70
N GLY A 84 46.44 -38.21 -12.49
CA GLY A 84 47.70 -38.16 -11.76
C GLY A 84 48.14 -36.75 -11.31
N ILE A 85 47.37 -35.71 -11.61
CA ILE A 85 47.67 -34.30 -11.29
C ILE A 85 47.25 -34.00 -9.86
N ARG A 86 48.17 -33.41 -9.08
CA ARG A 86 47.94 -33.05 -7.68
C ARG A 86 48.17 -31.55 -7.51
N VAL A 87 47.09 -30.84 -7.18
CA VAL A 87 47.10 -29.38 -7.00
C VAL A 87 47.00 -29.05 -5.52
N GLU A 88 47.43 -27.85 -5.15
CA GLU A 88 47.47 -27.44 -3.75
C GLU A 88 46.35 -26.45 -3.48
N VAL A 89 45.48 -26.78 -2.52
CA VAL A 89 44.26 -26.02 -2.22
C VAL A 89 44.34 -25.42 -0.82
N CYS A 90 44.10 -24.11 -0.73
CA CYS A 90 43.93 -23.42 0.54
C CYS A 90 42.45 -23.42 0.95
N ARG A 91 42.15 -24.00 2.13
CA ARG A 91 40.77 -24.03 2.67
C ARG A 91 40.26 -22.70 3.21
N ILE A 92 41.15 -21.75 3.48
CA ILE A 92 40.81 -20.45 4.10
C ILE A 92 40.51 -19.41 3.03
N CYS A 93 41.39 -19.28 2.04
CA CYS A 93 41.25 -18.27 0.97
C CYS A 93 40.68 -18.84 -0.33
N GLU A 94 40.37 -20.14 -0.37
CA GLU A 94 39.90 -20.85 -1.57
C GLU A 94 40.83 -20.69 -2.79
N PHE A 95 42.12 -20.46 -2.56
CA PHE A 95 43.13 -20.43 -3.60
C PHE A 95 43.54 -21.84 -4.00
N VAL A 96 43.74 -22.05 -5.29
CA VAL A 96 44.32 -23.26 -5.86
C VAL A 96 45.63 -22.89 -6.55
N TRP A 97 46.70 -23.59 -6.18
CA TRP A 97 48.00 -23.48 -6.81
C TRP A 97 48.20 -24.63 -7.80
N PHE A 98 48.64 -24.28 -8.99
CA PHE A 98 49.00 -25.19 -10.06
C PHE A 98 50.50 -25.07 -10.35
N ASP A 99 51.19 -26.20 -10.41
CA ASP A 99 52.55 -26.26 -10.92
C ASP A 99 52.57 -26.12 -12.46
N SER A 100 53.77 -25.95 -13.02
CA SER A 100 53.97 -25.73 -14.44
C SER A 100 53.31 -26.84 -15.26
N GLY A 101 52.48 -26.47 -16.24
CA GLY A 101 51.82 -27.40 -17.16
C GLY A 101 50.51 -28.03 -16.63
N GLU A 102 50.19 -27.95 -15.33
CA GLU A 102 49.01 -28.64 -14.78
C GLU A 102 47.67 -28.06 -15.27
N THR A 103 47.63 -26.76 -15.58
CA THR A 103 46.43 -26.07 -16.07
C THR A 103 46.04 -26.43 -17.50
N GLN A 104 46.95 -27.01 -18.29
CA GLN A 104 46.73 -27.28 -19.73
C GLN A 104 45.83 -28.48 -19.98
N THR A 105 45.64 -29.34 -18.98
CA THR A 105 44.83 -30.58 -19.07
C THR A 105 43.36 -30.37 -18.68
N LEU A 106 43.00 -29.18 -18.19
CA LEU A 106 41.64 -28.85 -17.75
C LEU A 106 40.71 -28.53 -18.93
N GLN A 107 39.52 -29.15 -18.94
CA GLN A 107 38.52 -28.94 -20.00
C GLN A 107 37.69 -27.67 -19.77
N ALA A 108 37.77 -26.73 -20.70
CA ALA A 108 37.01 -25.49 -20.65
C ALA A 108 35.50 -25.74 -20.73
N ARG A 109 34.73 -24.99 -19.95
CA ARG A 109 33.27 -25.05 -19.97
C ARG A 109 32.75 -24.52 -21.32
N PRO A 110 31.91 -25.29 -22.05
CA PRO A 110 31.28 -24.80 -23.27
C PRO A 110 30.43 -23.56 -22.98
N LEU A 111 30.54 -22.52 -23.82
CA LEU A 111 29.67 -21.35 -23.71
C LEU A 111 28.21 -21.77 -23.92
N PRO A 112 27.26 -21.30 -23.09
CA PRO A 112 25.86 -21.56 -23.31
C PRO A 112 25.45 -21.01 -24.68
N LYS A 113 24.76 -21.84 -25.49
CA LYS A 113 24.20 -21.38 -26.77
C LYS A 113 23.24 -20.20 -26.50
N PRO A 114 23.32 -19.09 -27.26
CA PRO A 114 22.39 -17.99 -27.10
C PRO A 114 20.96 -18.51 -27.26
N LYS A 115 20.12 -18.25 -26.26
CA LYS A 115 18.71 -18.66 -26.31
C LYS A 115 18.05 -18.02 -27.54
N PRO A 116 17.22 -18.76 -28.30
CA PRO A 116 16.44 -18.18 -29.39
C PRO A 116 15.64 -17.00 -28.86
N GLN A 117 15.77 -15.82 -29.49
CA GLN A 117 14.93 -14.68 -29.16
C GLN A 117 13.51 -14.99 -29.59
N VAL A 118 12.65 -15.33 -28.63
CA VAL A 118 11.22 -15.50 -28.88
C VAL A 118 10.64 -14.12 -29.17
N VAL A 119 10.37 -13.86 -30.45
CA VAL A 119 9.71 -12.64 -30.91
C VAL A 119 8.25 -12.72 -30.49
N LEU A 120 7.93 -12.19 -29.32
CA LEU A 120 6.55 -12.14 -28.82
C LEU A 120 5.66 -11.35 -29.79
N PRO A 121 4.41 -11.78 -30.05
CA PRO A 121 3.41 -10.99 -30.74
C PRO A 121 3.18 -9.64 -30.06
N GLN A 122 2.83 -8.60 -30.83
CA GLN A 122 2.68 -7.24 -30.31
C GLN A 122 1.71 -7.15 -29.11
N LYS A 123 0.53 -7.80 -29.22
CA LYS A 123 -0.45 -7.87 -28.11
C LYS A 123 0.13 -8.46 -26.82
N ALA A 124 1.00 -9.47 -26.93
CA ALA A 124 1.63 -10.08 -25.76
C ALA A 124 2.66 -9.14 -25.12
N ARG A 125 3.41 -8.36 -25.92
CA ARG A 125 4.35 -7.35 -25.40
C ARG A 125 3.62 -6.21 -24.71
N GLU A 126 2.53 -5.73 -25.30
CA GLU A 126 1.69 -4.68 -24.72
C GLU A 126 1.08 -5.15 -23.40
N ALA A 127 0.54 -6.37 -23.33
CA ALA A 127 0.00 -6.93 -22.09
C ALA A 127 1.08 -7.08 -21.00
N ILE A 128 2.27 -7.58 -21.35
CA ILE A 128 3.39 -7.71 -20.41
C ILE A 128 3.87 -6.33 -19.94
N ALA A 129 3.92 -5.34 -20.84
CA ALA A 129 4.31 -3.97 -20.49
C ALA A 129 3.29 -3.33 -19.54
N LEU A 130 1.99 -3.46 -19.81
CA LEU A 130 0.91 -3.01 -18.93
C LEU A 130 0.98 -3.67 -17.55
N ALA A 131 1.14 -5.00 -17.50
CA ALA A 131 1.29 -5.73 -16.24
C ALA A 131 2.54 -5.29 -15.46
N LYS A 132 3.64 -5.01 -16.15
CA LYS A 132 4.88 -4.50 -15.53
C LYS A 132 4.68 -3.10 -14.96
N VAL A 133 3.99 -2.22 -15.67
CA VAL A 133 3.64 -0.87 -15.20
C VAL A 133 2.74 -0.95 -13.97
N GLN A 134 1.72 -1.81 -13.98
CA GLN A 134 0.85 -2.04 -12.82
C GLN A 134 1.64 -2.56 -11.61
N GLN A 135 2.52 -3.55 -11.81
CA GLN A 135 3.36 -4.09 -10.75
C GLN A 135 4.31 -3.03 -10.17
N LEU A 136 4.90 -2.19 -11.02
CA LEU A 136 5.76 -1.08 -10.56
C LEU A 136 4.94 -0.01 -9.82
N ALA A 137 3.71 0.26 -10.25
CA ALA A 137 2.81 1.16 -9.55
C ALA A 137 2.41 0.62 -8.17
N GLU A 138 2.13 -0.68 -8.06
CA GLU A 138 1.90 -1.35 -6.77
C GLU A 138 3.14 -1.35 -5.87
N GLN A 139 4.33 -1.58 -6.42
CA GLN A 139 5.58 -1.49 -5.66
C GLN A 139 5.94 -0.05 -5.25
N ALA A 140 5.51 0.94 -6.04
CA ALA A 140 5.67 2.37 -5.75
C ALA A 140 4.60 2.91 -4.79
N ARG A 141 3.48 2.19 -4.58
CA ARG A 141 2.60 2.40 -3.42
C ARG A 141 3.41 2.01 -2.19
N GLY A 142 4.14 2.98 -1.64
CA GLY A 142 4.89 2.83 -0.39
C GLY A 142 4.01 2.36 0.77
N PRO A 143 4.57 2.17 1.97
CA PRO A 143 3.78 1.84 3.14
C PRO A 143 2.59 2.81 3.32
N ASP A 144 1.48 2.32 3.89
CA ASP A 144 0.29 3.13 4.19
C ASP A 144 0.61 4.37 5.07
N PHE A 145 1.78 4.36 5.72
CA PHE A 145 2.41 5.50 6.37
C PHE A 145 3.48 6.12 5.44
N ASP A 146 3.44 7.44 5.24
CA ASP A 146 4.34 8.19 4.36
C ASP A 146 4.10 7.98 2.85
N SER A 147 2.84 7.75 2.48
CA SER A 147 2.46 7.69 1.06
C SER A 147 2.61 9.06 0.39
N ALA A 148 2.75 9.08 -0.95
CA ALA A 148 2.79 10.32 -1.70
C ALA A 148 1.52 11.18 -1.49
N PRO A 149 1.61 12.52 -1.59
CA PRO A 149 0.42 13.38 -1.62
C PRO A 149 -0.50 13.01 -2.79
N PRO A 150 -1.80 13.39 -2.73
CA PRO A 150 -2.71 13.22 -3.84
C PRO A 150 -2.28 14.15 -4.98
N ASP A 151 -2.40 13.68 -6.22
CA ASP A 151 -2.05 14.45 -7.42
C ASP A 151 -2.96 15.69 -7.58
N GLU A 152 -4.19 15.60 -7.07
CA GLU A 152 -5.18 16.67 -7.13
C GLU A 152 -4.95 17.71 -6.02
N TRP A 153 -4.78 18.98 -6.40
CA TRP A 153 -4.46 20.06 -5.47
C TRP A 153 -5.57 20.32 -4.42
N TRP A 154 -6.84 20.15 -4.80
CA TRP A 154 -7.97 20.39 -3.89
C TRP A 154 -8.01 19.35 -2.75
N LYS A 155 -7.59 18.11 -3.01
CA LYS A 155 -7.45 17.06 -2.01
C LYS A 155 -6.39 17.43 -0.97
N SER A 156 -5.27 18.01 -1.41
CA SER A 156 -4.24 18.52 -0.51
C SER A 156 -4.76 19.67 0.37
N MET A 157 -5.57 20.57 -0.19
CA MET A 157 -6.23 21.66 0.57
C MET A 157 -7.20 21.11 1.62
N ALA A 158 -8.06 20.15 1.23
CA ALA A 158 -9.01 19.52 2.14
C ALA A 158 -8.30 18.81 3.30
N ALA A 159 -7.25 18.04 3.00
CA ALA A 159 -6.45 17.37 4.02
C ALA A 159 -5.70 18.37 4.92
N PHE A 160 -5.25 19.50 4.37
CA PHE A 160 -4.72 20.61 5.17
C PHE A 160 -5.77 21.23 6.08
N LEU A 161 -7.07 21.14 5.78
CA LEU A 161 -8.12 21.53 6.72
C LEU A 161 -8.49 20.42 7.72
N GLY A 162 -7.80 19.27 7.67
CA GLY A 162 -8.05 18.10 8.51
C GLY A 162 -9.13 17.17 7.97
N MET A 163 -9.58 17.37 6.74
CA MET A 163 -10.63 16.55 6.13
C MET A 163 -10.07 15.25 5.54
N PRO A 164 -10.81 14.12 5.62
CA PRO A 164 -10.42 12.85 5.03
C PRO A 164 -10.51 12.89 3.51
N VAL A 165 -9.50 12.39 2.80
CA VAL A 165 -9.42 12.41 1.33
C VAL A 165 -9.48 11.01 0.77
N GLU A 166 -10.26 10.80 -0.29
CA GLU A 166 -10.30 9.51 -0.99
C GLU A 166 -9.20 9.38 -2.06
N PHE A 167 -8.53 8.22 -2.12
CA PHE A 167 -7.46 7.93 -3.08
C PHE A 167 -7.80 6.85 -4.10
N ASP A 168 -8.48 5.78 -3.69
CA ASP A 168 -8.79 4.62 -4.54
C ASP A 168 -10.31 4.51 -4.76
N ALA A 169 -10.91 5.59 -5.28
CA ALA A 169 -12.33 5.64 -5.59
C ALA A 169 -12.70 4.57 -6.64
N PRO A 170 -13.86 3.90 -6.50
CA PRO A 170 -14.34 2.96 -7.50
C PRO A 170 -14.58 3.67 -8.85
N ALA A 171 -14.51 2.91 -9.95
CA ALA A 171 -14.74 3.47 -11.28
C ALA A 171 -16.18 4.00 -11.42
N GLN A 172 -16.32 5.26 -11.85
CA GLN A 172 -17.63 5.86 -12.10
C GLN A 172 -18.19 5.40 -13.45
N GLU A 173 -19.29 4.65 -13.41
CA GLU A 173 -20.04 4.23 -14.60
C GLU A 173 -21.20 5.20 -14.91
N ARG A 174 -21.69 5.90 -13.88
CA ARG A 174 -22.85 6.80 -13.94
C ARG A 174 -22.46 8.18 -13.46
N ARG A 175 -23.10 9.20 -14.05
CA ARG A 175 -22.98 10.57 -13.53
C ARG A 175 -23.81 10.70 -12.25
N PRO A 176 -23.23 11.25 -11.16
CA PRO A 176 -23.90 11.38 -9.86
C PRO A 176 -24.89 12.55 -9.83
N VAL A 177 -25.93 12.52 -10.66
CA VAL A 177 -26.84 13.66 -10.84
C VAL A 177 -27.62 13.96 -9.55
N VAL A 178 -28.00 12.93 -8.79
CA VAL A 178 -28.75 13.12 -7.54
C VAL A 178 -27.87 13.76 -6.49
N THR A 179 -26.64 13.29 -6.29
CA THR A 179 -25.71 13.87 -5.31
C THR A 179 -25.51 15.37 -5.55
N TRP A 180 -25.27 15.77 -6.80
CA TRP A 180 -25.04 17.17 -7.16
C TRP A 180 -26.31 18.01 -7.02
N PHE A 181 -27.45 17.50 -7.48
CA PHE A 181 -28.73 18.18 -7.34
C PHE A 181 -29.09 18.38 -5.87
N LEU A 182 -28.96 17.33 -5.05
CA LEU A 182 -29.25 17.39 -3.63
C LEU A 182 -28.32 18.36 -2.91
N ALA A 183 -27.02 18.35 -3.20
CA ALA A 183 -26.08 19.31 -2.66
C ALA A 183 -26.48 20.76 -3.02
N ALA A 184 -26.84 21.01 -4.27
CA ALA A 184 -27.30 22.34 -4.71
C ALA A 184 -28.57 22.80 -3.98
N VAL A 185 -29.54 21.90 -3.77
CA VAL A 185 -30.77 22.19 -3.02
C VAL A 185 -30.46 22.50 -1.55
N ILE A 186 -29.62 21.68 -0.90
CA ILE A 186 -29.21 21.91 0.49
C ILE A 186 -28.49 23.24 0.65
N ILE A 187 -27.52 23.53 -0.23
CA ILE A 187 -26.78 24.79 -0.22
C ILE A 187 -27.75 25.96 -0.39
N THR A 188 -28.63 25.90 -1.38
CA THR A 188 -29.58 27.00 -1.67
C THR A 188 -30.50 27.25 -0.48
N ALA A 189 -31.09 26.18 0.08
CA ALA A 189 -31.98 26.28 1.23
C ALA A 189 -31.26 26.82 2.47
N SER A 190 -30.04 26.34 2.76
CA SER A 190 -29.25 26.78 3.90
C SER A 190 -28.76 28.23 3.76
N VAL A 191 -28.29 28.62 2.58
CA VAL A 191 -27.87 30.00 2.31
C VAL A 191 -29.06 30.95 2.45
N HIS A 192 -30.23 30.56 1.96
CA HIS A 192 -31.45 31.34 2.17
C HIS A 192 -31.81 31.42 3.67
N ALA A 193 -31.74 30.31 4.40
CA ALA A 193 -32.01 30.28 5.82
C ALA A 193 -31.03 31.16 6.63
N PHE A 194 -29.77 31.31 6.20
CA PHE A 194 -28.78 32.12 6.92
C PHE A 194 -29.16 33.61 7.05
N PHE A 195 -30.00 34.16 6.18
CA PHE A 195 -30.50 35.54 6.32
C PHE A 195 -31.41 35.73 7.55
N HIS A 196 -32.11 34.67 7.96
CA HIS A 196 -33.05 34.64 9.09
C HIS A 196 -32.91 33.32 9.85
N LEU A 197 -31.69 33.00 10.26
CA LEU A 197 -31.34 31.66 10.73
C LEU A 197 -32.14 31.24 11.96
N GLN A 198 -32.28 32.14 12.94
CA GLN A 198 -32.96 31.84 14.18
C GLN A 198 -34.45 31.54 13.92
N GLU A 199 -35.12 32.36 13.12
CA GLU A 199 -36.52 32.16 12.74
C GLU A 199 -36.69 30.88 11.92
N ALA A 200 -35.82 30.65 10.92
CA ALA A 200 -35.87 29.47 10.09
C ALA A 200 -35.69 28.18 10.90
N VAL A 201 -34.77 28.15 11.85
CA VAL A 201 -34.53 26.98 12.72
C VAL A 201 -35.69 26.75 13.68
N GLN A 202 -36.27 27.80 14.26
CA GLN A 202 -37.44 27.67 15.14
C GLN A 202 -38.68 27.20 14.36
N LEU A 203 -38.86 27.65 13.12
CA LEU A 203 -40.01 27.30 12.28
C LEU A 203 -39.86 25.98 11.54
N PHE A 204 -38.66 25.58 11.13
CA PHE A 204 -38.47 24.42 10.24
C PHE A 204 -37.53 23.35 10.79
N GLY A 205 -36.88 23.58 11.94
CA GLY A 205 -36.08 22.58 12.64
C GLY A 205 -36.92 21.53 13.35
N LEU A 206 -36.37 20.33 13.53
CA LEU A 206 -37.04 19.24 14.24
C LEU A 206 -36.88 19.44 15.75
N ILE A 207 -37.98 19.71 16.44
CA ILE A 207 -37.98 19.86 17.91
C ILE A 207 -38.44 18.54 18.53
N PRO A 208 -37.60 17.83 19.32
CA PRO A 208 -37.95 16.53 19.87
C PRO A 208 -39.24 16.52 20.71
N ALA A 209 -39.48 17.57 21.50
CA ALA A 209 -40.70 17.74 22.28
C ALA A 209 -41.97 17.94 21.45
N GLN A 210 -41.84 18.22 20.14
CA GLN A 210 -42.95 18.51 19.23
C GLN A 210 -42.71 17.89 17.85
N PRO A 211 -42.56 16.55 17.75
CA PRO A 211 -42.07 15.90 16.53
C PRO A 211 -43.08 15.98 15.37
N LEU A 212 -44.37 16.17 15.68
CA LEU A 212 -45.46 16.30 14.69
C LEU A 212 -45.77 17.75 14.30
N ARG A 213 -44.92 18.71 14.69
CA ARG A 213 -45.08 20.12 14.31
C ARG A 213 -45.12 20.26 12.78
N LEU A 214 -45.98 21.15 12.29
CA LEU A 214 -46.26 21.27 10.84
C LEU A 214 -46.68 19.94 10.19
N HIS A 215 -47.49 19.13 10.89
CA HIS A 215 -47.91 17.80 10.43
C HIS A 215 -46.74 16.82 10.17
N GLY A 216 -45.62 16.99 10.87
CA GLY A 216 -44.41 16.19 10.69
C GLY A 216 -43.49 16.66 9.57
N LEU A 217 -43.80 17.78 8.91
CA LEU A 217 -42.95 18.36 7.85
C LEU A 217 -41.52 18.65 8.33
N THR A 218 -41.34 18.87 9.65
CA THR A 218 -40.03 19.12 10.25
C THR A 218 -39.04 17.96 10.15
N PHE A 219 -39.49 16.71 9.94
CA PHE A 219 -38.60 15.58 9.62
C PHE A 219 -37.92 15.74 8.24
N VAL A 220 -38.52 16.54 7.36
CA VAL A 220 -37.98 16.80 6.02
C VAL A 220 -37.26 18.14 6.00
N THR A 221 -37.85 19.19 6.57
CA THR A 221 -37.26 20.53 6.48
C THR A 221 -36.00 20.69 7.34
N SER A 222 -35.87 19.97 8.45
CA SER A 222 -34.67 19.96 9.30
C SER A 222 -33.41 19.57 8.52
N PHE A 223 -33.54 18.67 7.55
CA PHE A 223 -32.46 18.14 6.72
C PHE A 223 -31.76 19.24 5.89
N PHE A 224 -32.50 20.28 5.49
CA PHE A 224 -32.00 21.36 4.64
C PHE A 224 -31.47 22.57 5.42
N LEU A 225 -31.58 22.56 6.75
CA LEU A 225 -31.11 23.63 7.63
C LEU A 225 -29.75 23.30 8.23
N HIS A 226 -28.88 24.30 8.35
CA HIS A 226 -27.58 24.15 9.00
C HIS A 226 -27.35 25.28 10.00
N ALA A 227 -26.64 24.98 11.09
CA ALA A 227 -26.38 25.93 12.18
C ALA A 227 -25.35 27.02 11.80
N GLY A 228 -24.73 26.93 10.63
CA GLY A 228 -23.76 27.89 10.13
C GLY A 228 -22.96 27.36 8.94
N VAL A 229 -22.06 28.19 8.41
CA VAL A 229 -21.29 27.90 7.20
C VAL A 229 -20.42 26.65 7.35
N ILE A 230 -19.70 26.51 8.48
CA ILE A 230 -18.83 25.34 8.72
C ILE A 230 -19.65 24.05 8.76
N HIS A 231 -20.83 24.08 9.41
CA HIS A 231 -21.73 22.93 9.47
C HIS A 231 -22.21 22.54 8.06
N LEU A 232 -22.60 23.52 7.23
CA LEU A 232 -22.99 23.27 5.84
C LEU A 232 -21.83 22.71 5.00
N VAL A 233 -20.66 23.34 5.04
CA VAL A 233 -19.48 22.91 4.27
C VAL A 233 -19.07 21.49 4.65
N GLY A 234 -19.09 21.15 5.94
CA GLY A 234 -18.81 19.78 6.39
C GLY A 234 -19.79 18.76 5.80
N ASN A 235 -21.09 19.03 5.84
CA ASN A 235 -22.09 18.13 5.25
C ASN A 235 -21.90 17.99 3.73
N MET A 236 -21.67 19.11 3.02
CA MET A 236 -21.46 19.07 1.57
C MET A 236 -20.18 18.32 1.21
N TYR A 237 -19.12 18.47 1.99
CA TYR A 237 -17.89 17.72 1.80
C TYR A 237 -18.14 16.21 1.86
N PHE A 238 -18.74 15.72 2.95
CA PHE A 238 -19.01 14.28 3.11
C PHE A 238 -20.02 13.75 2.09
N LEU A 239 -21.04 14.55 1.74
CA LEU A 239 -22.01 14.18 0.72
C LEU A 239 -21.35 14.06 -0.66
N LEU A 240 -20.46 14.98 -1.04
CA LEU A 240 -19.83 14.99 -2.36
C LEU A 240 -18.70 13.98 -2.48
N VAL A 241 -17.97 13.69 -1.39
CA VAL A 241 -16.86 12.72 -1.39
C VAL A 241 -17.36 11.27 -1.42
N PHE A 242 -18.48 10.96 -0.76
CA PHE A 242 -18.97 9.58 -0.66
C PHE A 242 -20.26 9.34 -1.44
N GLY A 243 -21.00 10.40 -1.78
CA GLY A 243 -22.33 10.27 -2.35
C GLY A 243 -22.33 9.79 -3.79
N ASP A 244 -21.36 10.20 -4.59
CA ASP A 244 -21.25 9.84 -6.00
C ASP A 244 -20.97 8.34 -6.18
N ASP A 245 -20.08 7.76 -5.39
CA ASP A 245 -19.79 6.32 -5.43
C ASP A 245 -20.98 5.47 -4.98
N VAL A 246 -21.70 5.93 -3.95
CA VAL A 246 -22.89 5.24 -3.46
C VAL A 246 -24.04 5.39 -4.45
N GLU A 247 -24.22 6.55 -5.10
CA GLU A 247 -25.18 6.73 -6.20
C GLU A 247 -24.83 5.85 -7.39
N ASN A 248 -23.54 5.76 -7.75
CA ASN A 248 -23.06 4.91 -8.84
C ASN A 248 -23.38 3.43 -8.56
N PHE A 249 -23.18 2.97 -7.31
CA PHE A 249 -23.48 1.60 -6.90
C PHE A 249 -24.98 1.28 -6.83
N LEU A 250 -25.77 2.16 -6.19
CA LEU A 250 -27.19 1.90 -5.92
C LEU A 250 -28.12 2.32 -7.06
N GLY A 251 -27.69 3.29 -7.88
CA GLY A 251 -28.54 4.06 -8.76
C GLY A 251 -29.39 5.11 -8.02
N ALA A 252 -29.87 6.11 -8.76
CA ALA A 252 -30.57 7.28 -8.25
C ALA A 252 -31.70 6.98 -7.23
N LEU A 253 -32.65 6.10 -7.56
CA LEU A 253 -33.83 5.87 -6.71
C LEU A 253 -33.48 5.24 -5.36
N ARG A 254 -32.59 4.24 -5.35
CA ARG A 254 -32.18 3.56 -4.11
C ARG A 254 -31.28 4.46 -3.26
N TYR A 255 -30.47 5.30 -3.91
CA TYR A 255 -29.66 6.32 -3.22
C TYR A 255 -30.53 7.39 -2.53
N ILE A 256 -31.56 7.91 -3.20
CA ILE A 256 -32.54 8.84 -2.59
C ILE A 256 -33.22 8.15 -1.40
N ALA A 257 -33.68 6.91 -1.57
CA ALA A 257 -34.34 6.16 -0.50
C ALA A 257 -33.40 5.94 0.70
N LEU A 258 -32.13 5.59 0.47
CA LEU A 258 -31.12 5.46 1.53
C LEU A 258 -31.01 6.75 2.34
N ILE A 259 -30.81 7.90 1.69
CA ILE A 259 -30.65 9.19 2.39
C ILE A 259 -31.91 9.56 3.16
N ALA A 260 -33.08 9.46 2.53
CA ALA A 260 -34.34 9.87 3.15
C ALA A 260 -34.69 9.00 4.37
N ILE A 261 -34.54 7.67 4.24
CA ILE A 261 -34.80 6.75 5.35
C ILE A 261 -33.74 6.91 6.46
N ALA A 262 -32.47 7.11 6.10
CA ALA A 262 -31.40 7.34 7.08
C ALA A 262 -31.61 8.64 7.87
N ALA A 263 -32.02 9.73 7.21
CA ALA A 263 -32.37 10.98 7.87
C ALA A 263 -33.57 10.78 8.82
N PHE A 264 -34.65 10.17 8.34
CA PHE A 264 -35.84 9.93 9.14
C PHE A 264 -35.59 9.04 10.36
N VAL A 265 -34.89 7.91 10.18
CA VAL A 265 -34.54 7.02 11.30
C VAL A 265 -33.54 7.68 12.24
N GLY A 266 -32.59 8.45 11.72
CA GLY A 266 -31.68 9.25 12.54
C GLY A 266 -32.45 10.22 13.45
N ASP A 267 -33.42 10.94 12.89
CA ASP A 267 -34.30 11.84 13.63
C ASP A 267 -35.09 11.10 14.71
N LEU A 268 -35.65 9.93 14.41
CA LEU A 268 -36.35 9.10 15.41
C LEU A 268 -35.43 8.66 16.55
N VAL A 269 -34.19 8.26 16.25
CA VAL A 269 -33.21 7.86 17.28
C VAL A 269 -32.77 9.08 18.12
N HIS A 270 -32.62 10.25 17.51
CA HIS A 270 -32.36 11.49 18.23
C HIS A 270 -33.52 11.85 19.18
N ILE A 271 -34.77 11.81 18.69
CA ILE A 271 -35.96 12.06 19.51
C ILE A 271 -36.03 11.07 20.68
N ALA A 272 -35.80 9.79 20.43
CA ALA A 272 -35.82 8.76 21.47
C ALA A 272 -34.76 9.00 22.57
N SER A 273 -33.62 9.63 22.23
CA SER A 273 -32.56 9.96 23.19
C SER A 273 -32.92 11.11 24.14
N ALA A 274 -33.76 12.06 23.69
CA ALA A 274 -34.13 13.25 24.45
C ALA A 274 -35.53 13.77 24.06
N PRO A 275 -36.61 13.01 24.36
CA PRO A 275 -37.95 13.28 23.83
C PRO A 275 -38.56 14.59 24.33
N ASN A 276 -38.09 15.10 25.47
CA ASN A 276 -38.58 16.37 26.05
C ASN A 276 -37.70 17.58 25.66
N SER A 277 -36.70 17.39 24.80
CA SER A 277 -35.80 18.48 24.39
C SER A 277 -36.55 19.50 23.54
N THR A 278 -36.38 20.78 23.87
CA THR A 278 -36.87 21.91 23.08
C THR A 278 -35.81 22.47 22.13
N ILE A 279 -34.60 21.90 22.14
CA ILE A 279 -33.50 22.32 21.26
C ILE A 279 -33.72 21.69 19.88
N PRO A 280 -33.85 22.50 18.80
CA PRO A 280 -34.05 21.97 17.46
C PRO A 280 -32.84 21.17 16.96
N CYS A 281 -33.09 20.00 16.38
CA CYS A 281 -32.15 19.22 15.59
C CYS A 281 -32.28 19.61 14.11
N ILE A 282 -31.15 19.93 13.48
CA ILE A 282 -31.05 20.35 12.07
C ILE A 282 -29.79 19.77 11.44
N GLY A 283 -29.81 19.61 10.13
CA GLY A 283 -28.65 19.19 9.33
C GLY A 283 -28.90 17.90 8.55
N ALA A 284 -28.18 17.77 7.43
CA ALA A 284 -28.26 16.59 6.57
C ALA A 284 -27.51 15.36 7.12
N SER A 285 -26.80 15.52 8.24
CA SER A 285 -25.75 14.61 8.68
C SER A 285 -26.25 13.21 9.06
N GLY A 286 -27.50 13.07 9.53
CA GLY A 286 -28.12 11.76 9.75
C GLY A 286 -28.27 10.96 8.46
N GLY A 287 -28.71 11.60 7.37
CA GLY A 287 -28.79 10.96 6.06
C GLY A 287 -27.41 10.63 5.48
N ILE A 288 -26.47 11.56 5.61
CA ILE A 288 -25.08 11.40 5.15
C ILE A 288 -24.36 10.29 5.94
N ALA A 289 -24.65 10.12 7.24
CA ALA A 289 -24.13 8.99 8.02
C ALA A 289 -24.54 7.62 7.45
N GLY A 290 -25.75 7.52 6.89
CA GLY A 290 -26.19 6.33 6.14
C GLY A 290 -25.37 6.11 4.87
N VAL A 291 -25.06 7.17 4.13
CA VAL A 291 -24.20 7.12 2.93
C VAL A 291 -22.77 6.68 3.29
N ILE A 292 -22.15 7.32 4.30
CA ILE A 292 -20.80 6.98 4.77
C ILE A 292 -20.73 5.51 5.20
N THR A 293 -21.74 5.04 5.93
CA THR A 293 -21.81 3.65 6.40
C THR A 293 -21.94 2.67 5.23
N PHE A 294 -22.82 2.99 4.28
CA PHE A 294 -22.96 2.18 3.07
C PHE A 294 -21.65 2.11 2.29
N TYR A 295 -21.02 3.25 2.04
CA TYR A 295 -19.74 3.36 1.34
C TYR A 295 -18.68 2.48 2.00
N ALA A 296 -18.47 2.61 3.31
CA ALA A 296 -17.42 1.89 4.02
C ALA A 296 -17.61 0.36 4.00
N LEU A 297 -18.86 -0.11 3.90
CA LEU A 297 -19.19 -1.53 3.80
C LEU A 297 -19.14 -2.05 2.37
N ALA A 298 -19.48 -1.22 1.38
CA ALA A 298 -19.43 -1.57 -0.04
C ALA A 298 -18.00 -1.55 -0.58
N PHE A 299 -17.17 -0.62 -0.11
CA PHE A 299 -15.80 -0.39 -0.57
C PHE A 299 -14.79 -0.47 0.59
N PRO A 300 -14.72 -1.60 1.35
CA PRO A 300 -13.97 -1.67 2.60
C PRO A 300 -12.47 -1.42 2.41
N GLN A 301 -11.92 -1.75 1.24
CA GLN A 301 -10.50 -1.59 0.93
C GLN A 301 -10.14 -0.23 0.32
N ALA A 302 -11.15 0.62 0.00
CA ALA A 302 -10.89 1.96 -0.49
C ALA A 302 -10.07 2.74 0.54
N LYS A 303 -9.05 3.47 0.05
CA LYS A 303 -8.10 4.17 0.92
C LYS A 303 -8.56 5.59 1.19
N ILE A 304 -8.74 5.89 2.46
CA ILE A 304 -9.00 7.22 2.99
C ILE A 304 -7.72 7.77 3.60
N GLY A 305 -7.18 8.80 2.96
CA GLY A 305 -5.98 9.51 3.36
C GLY A 305 -6.25 10.65 4.33
N PHE A 306 -5.36 10.78 5.31
CA PHE A 306 -5.33 11.86 6.27
C PHE A 306 -3.95 12.51 6.22
N LEU A 307 -3.93 13.84 6.30
CA LEU A 307 -2.69 14.59 6.46
C LEU A 307 -2.41 14.79 7.94
N TRP A 308 -1.49 13.98 8.49
CA TRP A 308 -0.98 14.21 9.83
C TRP A 308 -0.05 15.42 9.81
N ARG A 309 -0.36 16.41 10.65
CA ARG A 309 0.40 17.65 10.79
C ARG A 309 0.93 17.74 12.22
N TYR A 310 2.26 17.66 12.38
CA TYR A 310 2.90 17.91 13.67
C TYR A 310 4.03 18.93 13.48
N PHE A 311 3.82 20.15 13.99
CA PHE A 311 4.69 21.30 13.75
C PHE A 311 4.95 21.51 12.24
N TYR A 312 6.17 21.23 11.78
CA TYR A 312 6.62 21.38 10.39
C TYR A 312 6.65 20.07 9.61
N TYR A 313 6.29 18.94 10.24
CA TYR A 313 6.27 17.63 9.61
C TYR A 313 4.87 17.32 9.07
N PHE A 314 4.81 17.06 7.76
CA PHE A 314 3.60 16.64 7.04
C PHE A 314 3.77 15.20 6.61
N ARG A 315 2.90 14.30 7.10
CA ARG A 315 2.90 12.88 6.73
C ARG A 315 1.52 12.47 6.26
N TRP A 316 1.45 11.77 5.13
CA TRP A 316 0.21 11.18 4.66
C TRP A 316 0.04 9.79 5.28
N ILE A 317 -1.17 9.54 5.79
CA ILE A 317 -1.56 8.25 6.34
C ILE A 317 -2.80 7.80 5.59
N ARG A 318 -2.72 6.66 4.91
CA ARG A 318 -3.83 6.08 4.15
C ARG A 318 -4.37 4.88 4.90
N LEU A 319 -5.63 4.94 5.32
CA LEU A 319 -6.31 3.89 6.07
C LEU A 319 -7.43 3.29 5.22
N PRO A 320 -7.68 1.97 5.30
CA PRO A 320 -8.81 1.37 4.61
C PRO A 320 -10.13 1.89 5.20
N ALA A 321 -11.14 2.09 4.34
CA ALA A 321 -12.43 2.67 4.71
C ALA A 321 -13.12 1.91 5.86
N TRP A 322 -13.01 0.58 5.90
CA TRP A 322 -13.58 -0.22 7.00
C TRP A 322 -13.00 0.18 8.37
N PHE A 323 -11.69 0.46 8.43
CA PHE A 323 -11.01 0.80 9.69
C PHE A 323 -11.41 2.19 10.14
N VAL A 324 -11.44 3.15 9.20
CA VAL A 324 -11.90 4.51 9.45
C VAL A 324 -13.34 4.52 9.93
N PHE A 325 -14.20 3.68 9.35
CA PHE A 325 -15.59 3.54 9.77
C PHE A 325 -15.73 2.99 11.19
N VAL A 326 -14.98 1.96 11.57
CA VAL A 326 -14.98 1.45 12.95
C VAL A 326 -14.55 2.54 13.94
N LEU A 327 -13.50 3.29 13.61
CA LEU A 327 -13.05 4.42 14.42
C LEU A 327 -14.12 5.52 14.50
N TRP A 328 -14.79 5.82 13.39
CA TRP A 328 -15.88 6.80 13.35
C TRP A 328 -17.07 6.37 14.21
N ILE A 329 -17.51 5.11 14.16
CA ILE A 329 -18.56 4.57 15.04
C ILE A 329 -18.16 4.69 16.51
N PHE A 330 -16.91 4.37 16.84
CA PHE A 330 -16.39 4.55 18.19
C PHE A 330 -16.51 6.01 18.66
N PHE A 331 -16.14 6.98 17.81
CA PHE A 331 -16.33 8.40 18.11
C PHE A 331 -17.81 8.82 18.17
N GLN A 332 -18.71 8.22 17.39
CA GLN A 332 -20.15 8.48 17.53
C GLN A 332 -20.70 7.99 18.87
N ILE A 333 -20.19 6.88 19.41
CA ILE A 333 -20.58 6.39 20.75
C ILE A 333 -20.11 7.37 21.83
N ILE A 334 -18.88 7.88 21.74
CA ILE A 334 -18.37 8.92 22.63
C ILE A 334 -19.22 10.19 22.50
N GLY A 335 -19.48 10.64 21.27
CA GLY A 335 -20.30 11.82 21.01
C GLY A 335 -21.73 11.69 21.50
N ALA A 336 -22.32 10.48 21.47
CA ALA A 336 -23.65 10.22 22.03
C ALA A 336 -23.65 10.35 23.56
N TYR A 337 -22.57 9.91 24.22
CA TYR A 337 -22.38 10.16 25.65
C TYR A 337 -22.22 11.66 25.94
N GLU A 338 -21.36 12.37 25.20
CA GLU A 338 -21.14 13.81 25.33
C GLU A 338 -22.41 14.64 25.10
N GLN A 339 -23.23 14.25 24.12
CA GLN A 339 -24.53 14.85 23.84
C GLN A 339 -25.47 14.69 25.05
N LYS A 340 -25.50 13.51 25.67
CA LYS A 340 -26.37 13.23 26.82
C LYS A 340 -26.01 14.06 28.05
N ILE A 341 -24.72 14.32 28.27
CA ILE A 341 -24.23 15.12 29.39
C ILE A 341 -24.14 16.62 29.07
N GLY A 342 -24.55 17.03 27.86
CA GLY A 342 -24.66 18.43 27.46
C GLY A 342 -23.35 19.11 27.04
N ILE A 343 -22.29 18.33 26.76
CA ILE A 343 -20.99 18.86 26.31
C ILE A 343 -20.99 19.10 24.79
N SER A 344 -21.71 18.26 24.03
CA SER A 344 -21.78 18.34 22.57
C SER A 344 -23.17 18.75 22.09
N SER A 345 -23.22 19.63 21.09
CA SER A 345 -24.44 20.02 20.37
C SER A 345 -24.64 19.22 19.07
N VAL A 346 -23.76 18.27 18.77
CA VAL A 346 -23.84 17.41 17.59
C VAL A 346 -24.71 16.19 17.91
N SER A 347 -25.70 15.93 17.06
CA SER A 347 -26.59 14.78 17.20
C SER A 347 -25.92 13.47 16.80
N SER A 348 -25.10 12.91 17.68
CA SER A 348 -24.45 11.62 17.46
C SER A 348 -25.47 10.47 17.43
N PHE A 349 -26.58 10.61 18.17
CA PHE A 349 -27.71 9.67 18.07
C PHE A 349 -28.34 9.65 16.67
N ALA A 350 -28.48 10.79 16.00
CA ALA A 350 -28.95 10.81 14.61
C ALA A 350 -27.95 10.13 13.66
N HIS A 351 -26.65 10.34 13.86
CA HIS A 351 -25.63 9.66 13.06
C HIS A 351 -25.66 8.14 13.23
N LEU A 352 -25.83 7.65 14.47
CA LEU A 352 -25.94 6.22 14.75
C LEU A 352 -27.21 5.61 14.12
N GLY A 353 -28.34 6.32 14.19
CA GLY A 353 -29.58 5.90 13.52
C GLY A 353 -29.44 5.82 12.00
N GLY A 354 -28.85 6.86 11.39
CA GLY A 354 -28.55 6.87 9.96
C GLY A 354 -27.58 5.77 9.53
N ALA A 355 -26.52 5.55 10.32
CA ALA A 355 -25.57 4.47 10.11
C ALA A 355 -26.24 3.09 10.12
N GLY A 356 -27.19 2.87 11.04
CA GLY A 356 -28.00 1.66 11.06
C GLY A 356 -28.73 1.40 9.74
N VAL A 357 -29.32 2.43 9.13
CA VAL A 357 -29.98 2.33 7.82
C VAL A 357 -28.98 2.02 6.71
N GLY A 358 -27.80 2.64 6.73
CA GLY A 358 -26.71 2.36 5.79
C GLY A 358 -26.29 0.89 5.82
N LEU A 359 -26.11 0.32 7.02
CA LEU A 359 -25.78 -1.08 7.22
C LEU A 359 -26.86 -2.01 6.66
N VAL A 360 -28.13 -1.76 6.99
CA VAL A 360 -29.25 -2.55 6.49
C VAL A 360 -29.32 -2.48 4.96
N THR A 361 -29.18 -1.29 4.38
CA THR A 361 -29.23 -1.08 2.93
C THR A 361 -28.10 -1.84 2.22
N TRP A 362 -26.88 -1.78 2.75
CA TRP A 362 -25.76 -2.59 2.24
C TRP A 362 -26.07 -4.08 2.32
N PHE A 363 -26.57 -4.56 3.46
CA PHE A 363 -26.88 -5.98 3.64
C PHE A 363 -27.92 -6.49 2.62
N LEU A 364 -28.92 -5.67 2.29
CA LEU A 364 -29.97 -5.98 1.32
C LEU A 364 -29.49 -5.94 -0.13
N THR A 365 -28.47 -5.14 -0.44
CA THR A 365 -28.02 -4.89 -1.83
C THR A 365 -26.71 -5.59 -2.20
N ARG A 366 -25.92 -6.06 -1.23
CA ARG A 366 -24.64 -6.75 -1.46
C ARG A 366 -24.72 -8.04 -2.29
N LYS A 367 -25.89 -8.65 -2.42
CA LYS A 367 -26.11 -9.89 -3.21
C LYS A 367 -26.57 -9.64 -4.65
N THR A 368 -26.99 -8.42 -4.97
CA THR A 368 -27.63 -8.09 -6.26
C THR A 368 -26.64 -7.60 -7.31
N ILE A 369 -25.38 -7.38 -6.95
CA ILE A 369 -24.34 -6.86 -7.84
C ILE A 369 -23.11 -7.76 -7.65
N PRO A 370 -22.61 -8.43 -8.73
CA PRO A 370 -21.41 -9.24 -8.61
C PRO A 370 -20.30 -8.34 -8.10
N LEU A 371 -19.67 -8.75 -6.99
CA LEU A 371 -18.39 -8.19 -6.56
C LEU A 371 -17.46 -8.26 -7.77
N VAL A 372 -17.19 -7.10 -8.40
CA VAL A 372 -16.10 -6.98 -9.36
C VAL A 372 -14.88 -7.48 -8.62
N GLN A 373 -14.34 -8.58 -9.13
CA GLN A 373 -13.32 -9.38 -8.48
C GLN A 373 -12.11 -8.50 -8.14
N ALA A 374 -11.60 -8.72 -6.92
CA ALA A 374 -10.39 -8.14 -6.38
C ALA A 374 -9.15 -8.41 -7.25
#